data_AF-A0AA97D1L6-F1
#
_entry.id   AF-A0AA97D1L6-F1
#
_cell.length_a   1.000
_cell.length_b   1.000
_cell.length_c   1.000
_cell.angle_alpha   90.00
_cell.angle_beta   90.00
_cell.angle_gamma   90.00
#
_symmetry.space_group_name_H-M   'P 1'
#
loop_
_entity.id
_entity.type
_entity.pdbx_description
1 polymer ?
#
loop_
_entity_poly.entity_id
_entity_poly.type
_entity_poly.pdbx_seq_one_letter_code
_entity_poly.pdbx_strand_id
1 'polypeptide(L)'
;MEAEQLIQKAIDTKQKINVIYNGGSMSGQPRILGPISINGNKVRAKCYATNALKTFLMERIQVIAENGELTKNRASEVNQLPKVEPQQTLLDIKNAITPHFPVEKWLIELTESTKDLSIYARFKNGNPKKLPELQICFEEFRTEPEIDEITGDYKEVTIKRTKNWVVRHKGKKSVISYSYLNTAADRLFIWCKELLGNQDIEFKFLESATLKYLKAMWPNGGKTKIKRDLALYPTVYYNSTLSKGTLNNDHWYFNVPYAFRDALDIKYEERKKDKKGYMVWTQGPILKFKMGDNFSAKNSNITLQVQFGDQMGWDRDKNEMYLGSVVFDLFEIINKKYIYKQRYQCNQMEFLELLINGDSIDIEQLTKLSRSEIIT
;
A
#
# COMPACT_ATOMS: atom_id res chain seq x y z
N MET A 1 -6.58 -2.72 28.94
CA MET A 1 -7.95 -3.19 28.63
C MET A 1 -8.02 -3.49 27.15
N GLU A 2 -8.58 -4.62 26.75
CA GLU A 2 -8.60 -5.01 25.33
C GLU A 2 -9.79 -4.37 24.59
N ALA A 3 -9.60 -4.00 23.32
CA ALA A 3 -10.64 -3.36 22.49
C ALA A 3 -11.96 -4.14 22.47
N GLU A 4 -11.86 -5.47 22.44
CA GLU A 4 -12.99 -6.38 22.43
C GLU A 4 -13.86 -6.26 23.69
N GLN A 5 -13.26 -6.13 24.88
CA GLN A 5 -13.99 -5.97 26.14
C GLN A 5 -14.79 -4.64 26.15
N LEU A 6 -14.19 -3.57 25.64
CA LEU A 6 -14.85 -2.27 25.55
C LEU A 6 -16.01 -2.28 24.54
N ILE A 7 -15.84 -2.96 23.41
CA ILE A 7 -16.89 -3.11 22.40
C ILE A 7 -18.03 -3.98 22.93
N GLN A 8 -17.71 -5.07 23.63
CA GLN A 8 -18.73 -5.93 24.24
C GLN A 8 -19.52 -5.15 25.31
N LYS A 9 -18.84 -4.44 26.20
CA LYS A 9 -19.50 -3.57 27.20
C LYS A 9 -20.43 -2.56 26.53
N ALA A 10 -20.03 -1.97 25.41
CA ALA A 10 -20.87 -1.02 24.68
C ALA A 10 -22.09 -1.67 24.00
N ILE A 11 -21.98 -2.92 23.54
CA ILE A 11 -23.12 -3.70 23.06
C ILE A 11 -24.11 -3.93 24.21
N ASP A 12 -23.61 -4.41 25.34
CA ASP A 12 -24.44 -4.77 26.50
C ASP A 12 -25.17 -3.55 27.08
N THR A 13 -24.48 -2.41 27.13
CA THR A 13 -25.02 -1.13 27.63
C THR A 13 -25.75 -0.31 26.57
N LYS A 14 -25.77 -0.77 25.31
CA LYS A 14 -26.30 -0.04 24.13
C LYS A 14 -25.70 1.36 23.97
N GLN A 15 -24.45 1.54 24.39
CA GLN A 15 -23.74 2.80 24.30
C GLN A 15 -22.97 2.93 22.98
N LYS A 16 -22.73 4.18 22.58
CA LYS A 16 -21.86 4.49 21.43
C LYS A 16 -20.40 4.45 21.87
N ILE A 17 -19.53 4.06 20.96
CA ILE A 17 -18.08 4.06 21.17
C ILE A 17 -17.38 4.93 20.14
N ASN A 18 -16.34 5.61 20.60
CA ASN A 18 -15.40 6.32 19.75
C ASN A 18 -14.28 5.36 19.39
N VAL A 19 -14.00 5.21 18.10
CA VAL A 19 -12.95 4.31 17.61
C VAL A 19 -12.13 4.98 16.53
N ILE A 20 -10.91 4.51 16.35
CA ILE A 20 -10.14 4.66 15.12
C ILE A 20 -10.25 3.35 14.36
N TYR A 21 -10.72 3.40 13.12
CA TYR A 21 -10.81 2.21 12.27
C TYR A 21 -9.73 2.22 11.20
N ASN A 22 -8.78 1.29 11.29
CA ASN A 22 -7.63 1.17 10.40
C ASN A 22 -7.92 0.29 9.17
N GLY A 23 -9.14 0.41 8.61
CA GLY A 23 -9.58 -0.37 7.46
C GLY A 23 -10.42 0.42 6.45
N GLY A 24 -10.42 -0.05 5.20
CA GLY A 24 -11.16 0.56 4.09
C GLY A 24 -10.54 1.86 3.58
N SER A 25 -11.29 2.59 2.74
CA SER A 25 -10.86 3.84 2.09
C SER A 25 -10.69 5.04 3.03
N MET A 26 -11.22 4.95 4.26
CA MET A 26 -11.05 5.97 5.30
C MET A 26 -10.44 5.32 6.54
N SER A 27 -9.28 4.69 6.32
CA SER A 27 -8.45 4.11 7.38
C SER A 27 -7.87 5.20 8.28
N GLY A 28 -7.76 4.93 9.58
CA GLY A 28 -7.17 5.87 10.56
C GLY A 28 -8.08 7.02 10.98
N GLN A 29 -9.29 7.11 10.43
CA GLN A 29 -10.24 8.17 10.77
C GLN A 29 -11.04 7.82 12.05
N PRO A 30 -11.24 8.78 12.96
CA PRO A 30 -12.14 8.62 14.10
C PRO A 30 -13.58 8.36 13.63
N ARG A 31 -14.27 7.46 14.34
CA ARG A 31 -15.67 7.12 14.05
C ARG A 31 -16.42 6.91 15.35
N ILE A 32 -17.68 7.32 15.31
CA ILE A 32 -18.66 6.95 16.33
C ILE A 32 -19.41 5.73 15.81
N LEU A 33 -19.32 4.63 16.55
CA LEU A 33 -20.03 3.39 16.24
C LEU A 33 -21.08 3.11 17.32
N GLY A 34 -22.25 2.64 16.89
CA GLY A 34 -23.20 1.92 17.75
C GLY A 34 -23.04 0.43 17.49
N PRO A 35 -22.20 -0.29 18.24
CA PRO A 35 -21.97 -1.72 18.03
C PRO A 35 -23.23 -2.52 18.38
N ILE A 36 -23.46 -3.61 17.62
CA ILE A 36 -24.68 -4.41 17.70
C ILE A 36 -24.35 -5.86 18.06
N SER A 37 -23.33 -6.44 17.42
CA SER A 37 -22.94 -7.83 17.67
C SER A 37 -21.48 -8.06 17.28
N ILE A 38 -20.83 -8.99 17.97
CA ILE A 38 -19.52 -9.55 17.59
C ILE A 38 -19.75 -10.96 17.06
N ASN A 39 -19.13 -11.31 15.93
CA ASN A 39 -19.10 -12.67 15.39
C ASN A 39 -17.68 -12.98 14.90
N GLY A 40 -16.92 -13.70 15.72
CA GLY A 40 -15.48 -13.87 15.54
C GLY A 40 -14.78 -12.51 15.44
N ASN A 41 -13.95 -12.32 14.41
CA ASN A 41 -13.23 -11.07 14.16
C ASN A 41 -14.09 -9.96 13.52
N LYS A 42 -15.43 -10.08 13.49
CA LYS A 42 -16.31 -9.11 12.83
C LYS A 42 -17.23 -8.43 13.84
N VAL A 43 -17.26 -7.10 13.80
CA VAL A 43 -18.18 -6.26 14.57
C VAL A 43 -19.23 -5.68 13.64
N ARG A 44 -20.49 -6.04 13.83
CA ARG A 44 -21.60 -5.38 13.14
C ARG A 44 -21.98 -4.13 13.94
N ALA A 45 -21.97 -2.97 13.30
CA ALA A 45 -22.24 -1.70 13.97
C ALA A 45 -22.95 -0.69 13.04
N LYS A 46 -23.75 0.19 13.63
CA LYS A 46 -24.22 1.40 12.95
C LYS A 46 -23.11 2.44 12.98
N CYS A 47 -22.63 2.84 11.81
CA CYS A 47 -21.63 3.89 11.67
C CYS A 47 -22.32 5.24 11.53
N TYR A 48 -22.21 6.10 12.55
CA TYR A 48 -22.91 7.38 12.58
C TYR A 48 -22.39 8.38 11.54
N ALA A 49 -21.11 8.30 11.17
CA ALA A 49 -20.54 9.14 10.11
C ALA A 49 -21.18 8.91 8.73
N THR A 50 -21.61 7.67 8.44
CA THR A 50 -22.24 7.33 7.15
C THR A 50 -23.72 6.97 7.28
N ASN A 51 -24.28 7.07 8.49
CA ASN A 51 -25.62 6.63 8.86
C ASN A 51 -26.03 5.24 8.29
N ALA A 52 -25.09 4.28 8.27
CA ALA A 52 -25.28 2.97 7.64
C ALA A 52 -24.84 1.83 8.56
N LEU A 53 -25.50 0.68 8.44
CA LEU A 53 -25.06 -0.57 9.06
C LEU A 53 -23.87 -1.13 8.28
N LYS A 54 -22.76 -1.38 8.99
CA LYS A 54 -21.54 -1.89 8.41
C LYS A 54 -20.95 -2.99 9.28
N THR A 55 -20.08 -3.78 8.67
CA THR A 55 -19.27 -4.77 9.36
C THR A 55 -17.83 -4.29 9.38
N PHE A 56 -17.27 -4.21 10.57
CA PHE A 56 -15.89 -3.82 10.83
C PHE A 56 -15.09 -5.05 11.26
N LEU A 57 -13.79 -5.06 10.99
CA LEU A 57 -12.88 -6.10 11.48
C LEU A 57 -12.35 -5.68 12.86
N MET A 58 -12.52 -6.52 13.87
CA MET A 58 -12.14 -6.25 15.26
C MET A 58 -10.65 -5.93 15.38
N GLU A 59 -9.80 -6.69 14.71
CA GLU A 59 -8.34 -6.48 14.65
C GLU A 59 -7.92 -5.08 14.14
N ARG A 60 -8.80 -4.39 13.41
CA ARG A 60 -8.55 -3.06 12.82
C ARG A 60 -9.20 -1.94 13.62
N ILE A 61 -9.80 -2.23 14.77
CA ILE A 61 -10.44 -1.24 15.64
C ILE A 61 -9.50 -0.91 16.80
N GLN A 62 -9.24 0.38 17.00
CA GLN A 62 -8.72 0.90 18.24
C GLN A 62 -9.83 1.70 18.93
N VAL A 63 -10.16 1.36 20.17
CA VAL A 63 -11.16 2.10 20.94
C VAL A 63 -10.48 3.28 21.62
N ILE A 64 -11.11 4.45 21.54
CA ILE A 64 -10.73 5.64 22.30
C ILE A 64 -11.43 5.52 23.65
N ALA A 65 -10.65 5.21 24.70
CA ALA A 65 -11.18 5.10 26.06
C ALA A 65 -11.58 6.47 26.62
N GLU A 66 -12.33 6.47 27.72
CA GLU A 66 -12.84 7.70 28.37
C GLU A 66 -11.71 8.65 28.83
N ASN A 67 -10.53 8.10 29.15
CA ASN A 67 -9.32 8.86 29.48
C ASN A 67 -8.57 9.39 28.25
N GLY A 68 -9.08 9.17 27.03
CA GLY A 68 -8.46 9.59 25.78
C GLY A 68 -7.36 8.65 25.27
N GLU A 69 -7.03 7.58 25.99
CA GLU A 69 -6.04 6.60 25.54
C GLU A 69 -6.62 5.66 24.47
N LEU A 70 -5.75 5.22 23.56
CA LEU A 70 -6.10 4.25 22.53
C LEU A 70 -5.75 2.84 23.00
N THR A 71 -6.65 1.89 22.76
CA THR A 71 -6.32 0.47 22.90
C THR A 71 -5.20 0.07 21.93
N LYS A 72 -4.43 -0.96 22.30
CA LYS A 72 -3.35 -1.51 21.45
C LYS A 72 -3.82 -1.75 20.02
N ASN A 73 -2.97 -1.41 19.06
CA ASN A 73 -3.22 -1.67 17.65
C ASN A 73 -2.95 -3.15 17.34
N ARG A 74 -4.01 -3.95 17.20
CA ARG A 74 -3.89 -5.37 16.83
C ARG A 74 -3.53 -5.56 15.34
N ALA A 75 -3.63 -4.52 14.51
CA ALA A 75 -3.29 -4.62 13.09
C ALA A 75 -1.77 -4.79 12.83
N SER A 76 -0.93 -4.52 13.83
CA SER A 76 0.54 -4.62 13.73
C SER A 76 1.09 -6.04 13.96
N GLU A 77 0.30 -6.96 14.51
CA GLU A 77 0.74 -8.32 14.90
C GLU A 77 0.38 -9.41 13.87
N VAL A 78 -0.37 -9.07 12.82
CA VAL A 78 -0.73 -10.01 11.75
C VAL A 78 0.31 -9.88 10.64
N ASN A 79 0.98 -10.99 10.29
CA ASN A 79 1.83 -11.13 9.09
C ASN A 79 1.20 -10.35 7.93
N GLN A 80 1.72 -9.16 7.65
CA GLN A 80 1.12 -8.28 6.67
C GLN A 80 1.39 -8.92 5.30
N LEU A 81 0.34 -9.52 4.73
CA LEU A 81 0.33 -9.91 3.33
C LEU A 81 0.85 -8.72 2.50
N PRO A 82 1.61 -8.95 1.42
CA PRO A 82 2.03 -7.88 0.52
C PRO A 82 0.78 -7.18 0.03
N LYS A 83 0.54 -5.98 0.57
CA LYS A 83 -0.65 -5.20 0.28
C LYS A 83 -0.43 -4.54 -1.06
N VAL A 84 -1.14 -5.00 -2.07
CA VAL A 84 -1.10 -4.32 -3.37
C VAL A 84 -1.68 -2.93 -3.18
N GLU A 85 -0.88 -1.91 -3.47
CA GLU A 85 -1.35 -0.54 -3.36
C GLU A 85 -2.09 -0.14 -4.66
N PRO A 86 -3.10 0.74 -4.62
CA PRO A 86 -3.97 1.01 -5.77
C PRO A 86 -3.28 1.48 -7.07
N GLN A 87 -2.01 1.92 -7.00
CA GLN A 87 -1.21 2.41 -8.14
C GLN A 87 -0.52 1.26 -8.88
N GLN A 88 -0.42 0.10 -8.25
CA GLN A 88 0.26 -1.04 -8.85
C GLN A 88 -0.58 -1.61 -9.99
N THR A 89 0.11 -1.88 -11.08
CA THR A 89 -0.46 -2.37 -12.33
C THR A 89 -0.38 -3.90 -12.40
N LEU A 90 -1.02 -4.51 -13.41
CA LEU A 90 -0.84 -5.93 -13.68
C LEU A 90 0.61 -6.29 -14.04
N LEU A 91 1.35 -5.36 -14.65
CA LEU A 91 2.78 -5.53 -14.92
C LEU A 91 3.58 -5.61 -13.61
N ASP A 92 3.22 -4.82 -12.61
CA ASP A 92 3.87 -4.86 -11.30
C ASP A 92 3.61 -6.17 -10.58
N ILE A 93 2.36 -6.64 -10.63
CA ILE A 93 1.96 -7.94 -10.09
C ILE A 93 2.73 -9.06 -10.81
N LYS A 94 2.80 -9.02 -12.15
CA LYS A 94 3.58 -9.97 -12.96
C LYS A 94 5.02 -10.00 -12.50
N ASN A 95 5.67 -8.85 -12.43
CA ASN A 95 7.09 -8.77 -12.08
C ASN A 95 7.35 -9.24 -10.65
N ALA A 96 6.42 -9.02 -9.72
CA ALA A 96 6.52 -9.52 -8.35
C ALA A 96 6.39 -11.05 -8.26
N ILE A 97 5.58 -11.68 -9.12
CA ILE A 97 5.41 -13.15 -9.09
C ILE A 97 6.46 -13.88 -9.92
N THR A 98 6.91 -13.34 -11.05
CA THR A 98 7.78 -14.03 -12.01
C THR A 98 9.01 -14.71 -11.40
N PRO A 99 9.76 -14.08 -10.46
CA PRO A 99 10.92 -14.71 -9.83
C PRO A 99 10.62 -16.03 -9.10
N HIS A 100 9.37 -16.25 -8.70
CA HIS A 100 8.95 -17.44 -7.94
C HIS A 100 8.40 -18.56 -8.82
N PHE A 101 8.26 -18.34 -10.13
CA PHE A 101 7.73 -19.31 -11.09
C PHE A 101 8.82 -19.66 -12.12
N PRO A 102 9.57 -20.75 -11.92
CA PRO A 102 10.63 -21.17 -12.84
C PRO A 102 10.11 -21.36 -14.27
N VAL A 103 10.82 -20.77 -15.24
CA VAL A 103 10.39 -20.66 -16.65
C VAL A 103 10.24 -22.02 -17.33
N GLU A 104 10.95 -23.05 -16.84
CA GLU A 104 10.88 -24.42 -17.36
C GLU A 104 9.54 -25.09 -17.01
N LYS A 105 8.92 -24.67 -15.89
CA LYS A 105 7.69 -25.26 -15.37
C LYS A 105 6.47 -24.38 -15.61
N TRP A 106 6.67 -23.09 -15.81
CA TRP A 106 5.59 -22.11 -15.83
C TRP A 106 5.73 -21.11 -16.98
N LEU A 107 4.59 -20.59 -17.42
CA LEU A 107 4.50 -19.43 -18.30
C LEU A 107 3.60 -18.41 -17.62
N ILE A 108 4.07 -17.17 -17.52
CA ILE A 108 3.27 -16.04 -17.04
C ILE A 108 3.08 -15.06 -18.19
N GLU A 109 1.85 -14.91 -18.62
CA GLU A 109 1.45 -14.10 -19.76
C GLU A 109 0.64 -12.89 -19.29
N LEU A 110 1.00 -11.71 -19.80
CA LEU A 110 0.27 -10.47 -19.56
C LEU A 110 -0.22 -9.93 -20.90
N THR A 111 -1.52 -9.73 -21.01
CA THR A 111 -2.15 -9.06 -22.14
C THR A 111 -2.69 -7.71 -21.67
N GLU A 112 -1.96 -6.63 -21.94
CA GLU A 112 -2.31 -5.30 -21.43
C GLU A 112 -3.62 -4.75 -22.00
N SER A 113 -3.90 -5.04 -23.28
CA SER A 113 -5.11 -4.56 -23.97
C SER A 113 -6.40 -5.06 -23.32
N THR A 114 -6.41 -6.31 -22.85
CA THR A 114 -7.55 -6.94 -22.17
C THR A 114 -7.41 -6.92 -20.65
N LYS A 115 -6.31 -6.38 -20.12
CA LYS A 115 -5.97 -6.39 -18.68
C LYS A 115 -6.07 -7.81 -18.10
N ASP A 116 -5.38 -8.75 -18.74
CA ASP A 116 -5.34 -10.16 -18.36
C ASP A 116 -3.93 -10.55 -17.93
N LEU A 117 -3.79 -11.18 -16.77
CA LEU A 117 -2.57 -11.83 -16.31
C LEU A 117 -2.87 -13.28 -15.98
N SER A 118 -2.25 -14.19 -16.74
CA SER A 118 -2.49 -15.62 -16.70
C SER A 118 -1.21 -16.40 -16.38
N ILE A 119 -1.32 -17.39 -15.51
CA ILE A 119 -0.24 -18.30 -15.10
C ILE A 119 -0.58 -19.71 -15.58
N TYR A 120 0.23 -20.23 -16.49
CA TYR A 120 0.09 -21.56 -17.09
C TYR A 120 1.18 -22.49 -16.58
N ALA A 121 0.81 -23.72 -16.23
CA ALA A 121 1.79 -24.79 -16.11
C ALA A 121 2.27 -25.23 -17.51
N ARG A 122 3.52 -25.67 -17.62
CA ARG A 122 4.08 -26.29 -18.82
C ARG A 122 4.01 -27.82 -18.76
N PHE A 123 3.91 -28.45 -19.92
CA PHE A 123 4.13 -29.88 -20.09
C PHE A 123 5.63 -30.19 -20.03
N LYS A 124 5.99 -31.49 -19.95
CA LYS A 124 7.39 -31.93 -19.96
C LYS A 124 8.18 -31.52 -21.20
N ASN A 125 7.50 -31.28 -22.32
CA ASN A 125 8.09 -30.78 -23.57
C ASN A 125 8.27 -29.25 -23.59
N GLY A 126 8.00 -28.57 -22.47
CA GLY A 126 8.12 -27.11 -22.35
C GLY A 126 6.91 -26.33 -22.87
N ASN A 127 5.96 -26.92 -23.59
CA ASN A 127 4.80 -26.19 -24.09
C ASN A 127 3.82 -25.84 -22.96
N PRO A 128 3.23 -24.64 -22.94
CA PRO A 128 2.21 -24.28 -21.95
C PRO A 128 0.94 -25.11 -22.13
N LYS A 129 0.24 -25.39 -21.03
CA LYS A 129 -1.10 -25.99 -21.07
C LYS A 129 -2.11 -25.00 -21.66
N LYS A 130 -3.19 -25.53 -22.25
CA LYS A 130 -4.25 -24.73 -22.90
C LYS A 130 -5.00 -23.79 -21.94
N LEU A 131 -5.20 -24.21 -20.70
CA LEU A 131 -5.92 -23.44 -19.69
C LEU A 131 -4.95 -22.97 -18.61
N PRO A 132 -5.07 -21.71 -18.14
CA PRO A 132 -4.26 -21.23 -17.04
C PRO A 132 -4.60 -22.01 -15.76
N GLU A 133 -3.58 -22.23 -14.93
CA GLU A 133 -3.77 -22.76 -13.58
C GLU A 133 -4.34 -21.65 -12.67
N LEU A 134 -3.91 -20.40 -12.89
CA LEU A 134 -4.36 -19.22 -12.16
C LEU A 134 -4.44 -18.02 -13.09
N GLN A 135 -5.45 -17.16 -12.93
CA GLN A 135 -5.67 -15.97 -13.76
C GLN A 135 -6.26 -14.83 -12.94
N ILE A 136 -5.84 -13.60 -13.22
CA ILE A 136 -6.53 -12.37 -12.84
C ILE A 136 -6.84 -11.57 -14.11
N CYS A 137 -8.09 -11.14 -14.28
CA CYS A 137 -8.50 -10.41 -15.47
C CYS A 137 -9.54 -9.32 -15.16
N PHE A 138 -9.69 -8.37 -16.08
CA PHE A 138 -10.75 -7.37 -16.04
C PHE A 138 -11.89 -7.73 -16.99
N GLU A 139 -13.09 -7.89 -16.45
CA GLU A 139 -14.30 -8.22 -17.18
C GLU A 139 -15.34 -7.13 -16.90
N GLU A 140 -15.57 -6.22 -17.84
CA GLU A 140 -16.56 -5.15 -17.66
C GLU A 140 -18.00 -5.69 -17.72
N PHE A 141 -18.22 -6.71 -18.55
CA PHE A 141 -19.51 -7.32 -18.77
C PHE A 141 -19.46 -8.82 -18.47
N ARG A 142 -20.61 -9.39 -18.13
CA ARG A 142 -20.82 -10.84 -18.07
C ARG A 142 -22.14 -11.17 -18.75
N THR A 143 -22.20 -12.35 -19.34
CA THR A 143 -23.44 -12.90 -19.86
C THR A 143 -24.10 -13.74 -18.78
N GLU A 144 -25.37 -13.48 -18.50
CA GLU A 144 -26.19 -14.33 -17.63
C GLU A 144 -27.43 -14.79 -18.39
N PRO A 145 -27.89 -16.03 -18.18
CA PRO A 145 -29.18 -16.46 -18.68
C PRO A 145 -30.29 -15.76 -17.90
N GLU A 146 -31.17 -15.07 -18.60
CA GLU A 146 -32.40 -14.48 -18.08
C GLU A 146 -33.59 -15.21 -18.72
N ILE A 147 -34.64 -15.47 -17.96
CA ILE A 147 -35.87 -16.07 -18.50
C ILE A 147 -36.71 -14.96 -19.10
N ASP A 148 -37.12 -15.12 -20.36
CA ASP A 148 -38.10 -14.23 -20.98
C ASP A 148 -39.48 -14.49 -20.36
N GLU A 149 -40.07 -13.49 -19.71
CA GLU A 149 -41.36 -13.64 -19.01
C GLU A 149 -42.54 -13.89 -19.96
N ILE A 150 -42.39 -13.61 -21.26
CA ILE A 150 -43.44 -13.78 -22.27
C ILE A 150 -43.33 -15.16 -22.92
N THR A 151 -42.12 -15.56 -23.33
CA THR A 151 -41.92 -16.82 -24.07
C THR A 151 -41.55 -17.99 -23.17
N GLY A 152 -41.01 -17.73 -21.98
CA GLY A 152 -40.46 -18.74 -21.08
C GLY A 152 -39.08 -19.26 -21.49
N ASP A 153 -38.49 -18.73 -22.56
CA ASP A 153 -37.19 -19.15 -23.06
C ASP A 153 -36.03 -18.48 -22.31
N TYR A 154 -34.86 -19.11 -22.32
CA TYR A 154 -33.64 -18.49 -21.84
C TYR A 154 -33.05 -17.56 -22.90
N LYS A 155 -32.90 -16.28 -22.56
CA LYS A 155 -32.14 -15.31 -23.33
C LYS A 155 -30.81 -15.01 -22.63
N GLU A 156 -29.75 -14.87 -23.41
CA GLU A 156 -28.47 -14.39 -22.90
C GLU A 156 -28.51 -12.88 -22.77
N VAL A 157 -28.35 -12.36 -21.54
CA VAL A 157 -28.33 -10.93 -21.28
C VAL A 157 -26.93 -10.51 -20.85
N THR A 158 -26.42 -9.47 -21.50
CA THR A 158 -25.13 -8.88 -21.15
C THR A 158 -25.32 -7.85 -20.04
N ILE A 159 -24.74 -8.13 -18.87
CA ILE A 159 -24.88 -7.30 -17.68
C ILE A 159 -23.53 -6.68 -17.35
N LYS A 160 -23.53 -5.37 -17.12
CA LYS A 160 -22.34 -4.65 -16.65
C LYS A 160 -22.04 -5.07 -15.21
N ARG A 161 -20.80 -5.50 -14.96
CA ARG A 161 -20.36 -5.92 -13.63
C ARG A 161 -20.14 -4.70 -12.73
N THR A 162 -20.38 -4.91 -11.43
CA THR A 162 -19.96 -4.00 -10.35
C THR A 162 -18.62 -4.41 -9.74
N LYS A 163 -18.19 -5.65 -10.02
CA LYS A 163 -16.94 -6.28 -9.58
C LYS A 163 -16.25 -6.85 -10.81
N ASN A 164 -15.44 -6.00 -11.44
CA ASN A 164 -14.89 -6.26 -12.77
C ASN A 164 -13.56 -7.00 -12.71
N TRP A 165 -12.89 -7.01 -11.56
CA TRP A 165 -11.66 -7.78 -11.39
C TRP A 165 -12.01 -9.21 -10.98
N VAL A 166 -11.60 -10.18 -11.78
CA VAL A 166 -11.96 -11.57 -11.62
C VAL A 166 -10.70 -12.39 -11.40
N VAL A 167 -10.69 -13.22 -10.37
CA VAL A 167 -9.60 -14.16 -10.09
C VAL A 167 -10.12 -15.58 -10.25
N ARG A 168 -9.45 -16.37 -11.10
CA ARG A 168 -9.80 -17.76 -11.41
C ARG A 168 -8.66 -18.67 -11.00
N HIS A 169 -8.99 -19.81 -10.42
CA HIS A 169 -8.04 -20.88 -10.12
C HIS A 169 -8.61 -22.21 -10.59
N LYS A 170 -7.90 -22.92 -11.47
CA LYS A 170 -8.41 -24.14 -12.12
C LYS A 170 -8.83 -25.24 -11.15
N GLY A 171 -8.08 -25.40 -10.06
CA GLY A 171 -8.40 -26.37 -8.99
C GLY A 171 -9.52 -25.94 -8.03
N LYS A 172 -10.12 -24.75 -8.17
CA LYS A 172 -11.18 -24.27 -7.28
C LYS A 172 -12.50 -24.16 -8.06
N LYS A 173 -13.60 -24.58 -7.44
CA LYS A 173 -14.93 -24.56 -8.06
C LYS A 173 -15.52 -23.15 -8.22
N SER A 174 -14.99 -22.14 -7.53
CA SER A 174 -15.54 -20.79 -7.54
C SER A 174 -14.57 -19.77 -8.13
N VAL A 175 -15.11 -18.97 -9.04
CA VAL A 175 -14.50 -17.73 -9.53
C VAL A 175 -14.83 -16.63 -8.53
N ILE A 176 -13.84 -15.82 -8.14
CA ILE A 176 -14.06 -14.73 -7.18
C ILE A 176 -13.90 -13.38 -7.87
N SER A 177 -14.84 -12.47 -7.65
CA SER A 177 -14.81 -11.13 -8.25
C SER A 177 -14.66 -10.03 -7.19
N TYR A 178 -13.95 -8.97 -7.58
CA TYR A 178 -13.61 -7.80 -6.76
C TYR A 178 -13.85 -6.52 -7.54
N SER A 179 -14.07 -5.41 -6.83
CA SER A 179 -14.23 -4.09 -7.45
C SER A 179 -12.88 -3.43 -7.78
N TYR A 180 -11.79 -3.82 -7.12
CA TYR A 180 -10.48 -3.18 -7.25
C TYR A 180 -9.37 -4.20 -7.50
N LEU A 181 -8.40 -3.81 -8.34
CA LEU A 181 -7.26 -4.65 -8.72
C LEU A 181 -6.48 -5.12 -7.50
N ASN A 182 -6.17 -4.22 -6.57
CA ASN A 182 -5.39 -4.58 -5.39
C ASN A 182 -6.02 -5.69 -4.56
N THR A 183 -7.33 -5.62 -4.31
CA THR A 183 -8.04 -6.68 -3.56
C THR A 183 -8.10 -8.00 -4.32
N ALA A 184 -8.15 -7.96 -5.66
CA ALA A 184 -8.04 -9.16 -6.48
C ALA A 184 -6.61 -9.72 -6.48
N ALA A 185 -5.59 -8.86 -6.47
CA ALA A 185 -4.19 -9.24 -6.42
C ALA A 185 -3.81 -9.87 -5.08
N ASP A 186 -4.34 -9.39 -3.94
CA ASP A 186 -4.19 -10.04 -2.64
C ASP A 186 -4.66 -11.51 -2.70
N ARG A 187 -5.81 -11.74 -3.37
CA ARG A 187 -6.33 -13.10 -3.58
C ARG A 187 -5.44 -13.92 -4.51
N LEU A 188 -4.95 -13.30 -5.59
CA LEU A 188 -4.03 -13.93 -6.52
C LEU A 188 -2.77 -14.41 -5.78
N PHE A 189 -2.16 -13.57 -4.95
CA PHE A 189 -0.96 -13.93 -4.17
C PHE A 189 -1.18 -15.09 -3.21
N ILE A 190 -2.32 -15.12 -2.51
CA ILE A 190 -2.68 -16.28 -1.67
C ILE A 190 -2.70 -17.55 -2.52
N TRP A 191 -3.34 -17.51 -3.68
CA TRP A 191 -3.41 -18.66 -4.57
C TRP A 191 -2.10 -18.99 -5.27
N CYS A 192 -1.21 -18.03 -5.52
CA CYS A 192 0.15 -18.30 -5.97
C CYS A 192 0.94 -19.08 -4.91
N LYS A 193 0.84 -18.71 -3.63
CA LYS A 193 1.47 -19.45 -2.52
C LYS A 193 0.95 -20.88 -2.42
N GLU A 194 -0.38 -21.05 -2.52
CA GLU A 194 -1.01 -22.38 -2.58
C GLU A 194 -0.50 -23.19 -3.78
N LEU A 195 -0.44 -22.58 -4.97
CA LEU A 195 -0.02 -23.24 -6.20
C LEU A 195 1.46 -23.66 -6.18
N LEU A 196 2.31 -22.84 -5.56
CA LEU A 196 3.74 -23.14 -5.36
C LEU A 196 4.01 -24.06 -4.17
N GLY A 197 2.99 -24.35 -3.34
CA GLY A 197 3.13 -25.16 -2.13
C GLY A 197 4.01 -24.53 -1.06
N ASN A 198 4.15 -23.20 -1.05
CA ASN A 198 5.04 -22.49 -0.14
C ASN A 198 4.36 -21.20 0.38
N GLN A 199 4.02 -21.20 1.67
CA GLN A 199 3.34 -20.08 2.33
C GLN A 199 4.30 -18.93 2.70
N ASP A 200 5.59 -19.22 2.81
CA ASP A 200 6.63 -18.29 3.24
C ASP A 200 7.14 -17.41 2.10
N ILE A 201 6.65 -17.61 0.86
CA ILE A 201 6.99 -16.75 -0.27
C ILE A 201 6.55 -15.31 0.01
N GLU A 202 7.47 -14.36 -0.17
CA GLU A 202 7.17 -12.94 -0.18
C GLU A 202 7.26 -12.41 -1.61
N PHE A 203 6.13 -11.92 -2.13
CA PHE A 203 6.10 -11.24 -3.42
C PHE A 203 6.58 -9.79 -3.23
N LYS A 204 7.72 -9.46 -3.85
CA LYS A 204 8.32 -8.13 -3.77
C LYS A 204 8.09 -7.39 -5.08
N PHE A 205 7.54 -6.18 -4.99
CA PHE A 205 7.42 -5.30 -6.14
C PHE A 205 8.76 -4.63 -6.42
N LEU A 206 9.15 -4.49 -7.70
CA LEU A 206 10.40 -3.80 -8.07
C LEU A 206 10.42 -2.34 -7.64
N GLU A 207 9.25 -1.70 -7.62
CA GLU A 207 9.12 -0.29 -7.26
C GLU A 207 7.87 -0.10 -6.40
N SER A 208 8.01 0.65 -5.31
CA SER A 208 6.86 0.95 -4.45
C SER A 208 5.84 1.87 -5.15
N ALA A 209 4.56 1.75 -4.77
CA ALA A 209 3.50 2.61 -5.27
C ALA A 209 3.77 4.11 -5.02
N THR A 210 4.42 4.43 -3.90
CA THR A 210 4.84 5.80 -3.58
C THR A 210 5.81 6.33 -4.64
N LEU A 211 6.86 5.57 -4.99
CA LEU A 211 7.83 6.02 -5.99
C LEU A 211 7.18 6.23 -7.36
N LYS A 212 6.32 5.30 -7.79
CA LYS A 212 5.54 5.45 -9.03
C LYS A 212 4.68 6.69 -9.04
N TYR A 213 4.02 6.96 -7.92
CA TYR A 213 3.18 8.16 -7.76
C TYR A 213 4.01 9.43 -7.92
N LEU A 214 5.20 9.50 -7.32
CA LEU A 214 6.11 10.64 -7.47
C LEU A 214 6.61 10.78 -8.91
N LYS A 215 7.02 9.69 -9.56
CA LYS A 215 7.48 9.71 -10.96
C LYS A 215 6.41 10.16 -11.94
N ALA A 216 5.14 9.83 -11.70
CA ALA A 216 4.03 10.29 -12.52
C ALA A 216 3.81 11.82 -12.46
N MET A 217 4.37 12.51 -11.46
CA MET A 217 4.34 13.96 -11.32
C MET A 217 5.51 14.67 -12.04
N TRP A 218 6.46 13.91 -12.58
CA TRP A 218 7.57 14.46 -13.36
C TRP A 218 7.07 14.97 -14.72
N PRO A 219 7.71 16.00 -15.28
CA PRO A 219 7.41 16.44 -16.64
C PRO A 219 7.58 15.28 -17.64
N ASN A 220 6.52 14.96 -18.38
CA ASN A 220 6.50 13.91 -19.40
C ASN A 220 5.63 14.32 -20.61
N GLY A 221 5.92 13.76 -21.78
CA GLY A 221 5.06 13.89 -22.98
C GLY A 221 4.69 15.32 -23.36
N GLY A 222 5.69 16.23 -23.43
CA GLY A 222 5.49 17.63 -23.82
C GLY A 222 5.10 18.58 -22.67
N LYS A 223 4.91 18.08 -21.45
CA LYS A 223 4.76 18.93 -20.26
C LYS A 223 6.14 19.38 -19.78
N THR A 224 6.28 20.65 -19.43
CA THR A 224 7.54 21.27 -18.99
C THR A 224 7.56 21.60 -17.49
N LYS A 225 6.47 21.35 -16.77
CA LYS A 225 6.34 21.71 -15.35
C LYS A 225 6.03 20.50 -14.50
N ILE A 226 6.69 20.45 -13.34
CA ILE A 226 6.37 19.53 -12.26
C ILE A 226 4.89 19.68 -11.88
N LYS A 227 4.19 18.56 -11.77
CA LYS A 227 2.82 18.52 -11.26
C LYS A 227 2.85 18.36 -9.73
N ARG A 228 1.86 18.94 -9.06
CA ARG A 228 1.49 18.58 -7.68
C ARG A 228 0.10 17.98 -7.72
N ASP A 229 -0.11 16.92 -6.97
CA ASP A 229 -1.39 16.21 -6.92
C ASP A 229 -1.78 15.97 -5.45
N LEU A 230 -2.93 15.35 -5.20
CA LEU A 230 -3.40 15.05 -3.84
C LEU A 230 -2.37 14.16 -3.10
N ALA A 231 -2.14 14.39 -1.80
CA ALA A 231 -1.25 13.53 -1.03
C ALA A 231 -1.94 12.18 -0.73
N LEU A 232 -1.79 11.22 -1.66
CA LEU A 232 -2.39 9.90 -1.54
C LEU A 232 -1.42 8.90 -0.91
N TYR A 233 -0.11 9.02 -1.18
CA TYR A 233 0.94 8.07 -0.78
C TYR A 233 2.16 8.80 -0.21
N PRO A 234 2.27 8.93 1.12
CA PRO A 234 1.38 8.38 2.14
C PRO A 234 0.20 9.34 2.45
N THR A 235 -0.90 8.83 3.02
CA THR A 235 -2.10 9.65 3.30
C THR A 235 -1.89 10.52 4.54
N VAL A 236 -1.96 11.84 4.38
CA VAL A 236 -1.65 12.76 5.49
C VAL A 236 -2.90 13.18 6.26
N TYR A 237 -2.77 13.19 7.59
CA TYR A 237 -3.79 13.68 8.50
C TYR A 237 -3.17 14.53 9.61
N TYR A 238 -3.88 15.59 10.00
CA TYR A 238 -3.50 16.44 11.12
C TYR A 238 -4.72 16.73 11.99
N ASN A 239 -4.63 16.37 13.26
CA ASN A 239 -5.62 16.73 14.26
C ASN A 239 -5.18 18.03 14.95
N SER A 240 -5.88 19.12 14.64
CA SER A 240 -5.61 20.45 15.20
C SER A 240 -5.87 20.54 16.71
N THR A 241 -6.81 19.75 17.24
CA THR A 241 -7.13 19.74 18.68
C THR A 241 -6.01 19.10 19.50
N LEU A 242 -5.41 18.03 18.96
CA LEU A 242 -4.34 17.29 19.63
C LEU A 242 -2.94 17.76 19.22
N SER A 243 -2.85 18.74 18.31
CA SER A 243 -1.61 19.17 17.65
C SER A 243 -0.78 17.99 17.12
N LYS A 244 -1.45 16.92 16.66
CA LYS A 244 -0.82 15.65 16.28
C LYS A 244 -1.11 15.33 14.82
N GLY A 245 -0.05 15.19 14.03
CA GLY A 245 -0.12 14.75 12.64
C GLY A 245 0.35 13.31 12.46
N THR A 246 -0.07 12.68 11.38
CA THR A 246 0.40 11.38 10.91
C THR A 246 0.51 11.39 9.39
N LEU A 247 1.50 10.65 8.87
CA LEU A 247 1.61 10.35 7.45
C LEU A 247 0.86 9.06 7.09
N ASN A 248 0.28 8.33 8.04
CA ASN A 248 -0.40 7.03 7.81
C ASN A 248 0.50 6.02 7.06
N ASN A 249 1.77 5.99 7.43
CA ASN A 249 2.81 5.14 6.86
C ASN A 249 3.18 3.98 7.82
N ASP A 250 2.20 3.46 8.53
CA ASP A 250 2.36 2.33 9.47
C ASP A 250 2.82 1.03 8.78
N HIS A 251 2.72 0.96 7.45
CA HIS A 251 3.21 -0.14 6.63
C HIS A 251 4.67 0.03 6.16
N TRP A 252 5.29 1.21 6.33
CA TRP A 252 6.70 1.42 5.97
C TRP A 252 7.62 0.71 6.96
N TYR A 253 8.80 0.26 6.53
CA TYR A 253 9.76 -0.39 7.42
C TYR A 253 10.32 0.57 8.47
N PHE A 254 10.65 1.79 8.06
CA PHE A 254 11.17 2.83 8.94
C PHE A 254 10.08 3.74 9.48
N ASN A 255 10.28 4.22 10.72
CA ASN A 255 9.43 5.24 11.32
C ASN A 255 9.75 6.60 10.71
N VAL A 256 8.86 7.08 9.84
CA VAL A 256 8.95 8.42 9.24
C VAL A 256 7.84 9.29 9.83
N PRO A 257 8.11 10.09 10.88
CA PRO A 257 7.07 10.88 11.55
C PRO A 257 6.57 12.04 10.69
N TYR A 258 5.44 12.62 11.10
CA TYR A 258 4.79 13.76 10.44
C TYR A 258 5.69 14.98 10.23
N ALA A 259 6.75 15.14 11.03
CA ALA A 259 7.73 16.20 10.84
C ALA A 259 8.41 16.15 9.46
N PHE A 260 8.51 14.97 8.84
CA PHE A 260 9.12 14.77 7.52
C PHE A 260 8.20 15.04 6.33
N ARG A 261 6.97 15.53 6.56
CA ARG A 261 6.06 15.90 5.46
C ARG A 261 6.72 16.84 4.44
N ASP A 262 7.53 17.78 4.93
CA ASP A 262 8.21 18.74 4.07
C ASP A 262 9.32 18.07 3.26
N ALA A 263 10.00 17.07 3.82
CA ALA A 263 11.01 16.26 3.11
C ALA A 263 10.40 15.41 2.00
N LEU A 264 9.12 15.03 2.14
CA LEU A 264 8.32 14.32 1.14
C LEU A 264 7.53 15.27 0.21
N ASP A 265 7.79 16.57 0.28
CA ASP A 265 7.10 17.63 -0.46
C ASP A 265 5.56 17.63 -0.29
N ILE A 266 5.09 17.27 0.91
CA ILE A 266 3.68 17.27 1.27
C ILE A 266 3.31 18.57 1.96
N LYS A 267 2.30 19.28 1.43
CA LYS A 267 1.88 20.61 1.90
C LYS A 267 0.37 20.68 2.04
N TYR A 268 -0.10 21.44 3.04
CA TYR A 268 -1.51 21.80 3.18
C TYR A 268 -1.74 23.15 2.53
N GLU A 269 -2.46 23.17 1.42
CA GLU A 269 -2.62 24.35 0.59
C GLU A 269 -4.06 24.55 0.12
N GLU A 270 -4.40 25.81 -0.17
CA GLU A 270 -5.71 26.15 -0.71
C GLU A 270 -5.76 25.83 -2.20
N ARG A 271 -6.80 25.11 -2.62
CA ARG A 271 -7.14 24.85 -4.02
C ARG A 271 -8.51 25.44 -4.34
N LYS A 272 -8.74 25.80 -5.61
CA LYS A 272 -10.04 26.31 -6.07
C LYS A 272 -10.74 25.26 -6.91
N LYS A 273 -11.98 24.93 -6.52
CA LYS A 273 -12.93 24.14 -7.34
C LYS A 273 -14.24 24.91 -7.39
N ASP A 274 -14.79 25.08 -8.60
CA ASP A 274 -16.03 25.84 -8.81
C ASP A 274 -16.00 27.24 -8.18
N LYS A 275 -14.86 27.94 -8.31
CA LYS A 275 -14.53 29.25 -7.73
C LYS A 275 -14.54 29.31 -6.19
N LYS A 276 -14.72 28.19 -5.49
CA LYS A 276 -14.63 28.10 -4.03
C LYS A 276 -13.27 27.55 -3.61
N GLY A 277 -12.63 28.23 -2.66
CA GLY A 277 -11.42 27.76 -2.01
C GLY A 277 -11.71 26.59 -1.08
N TYR A 278 -10.86 25.58 -1.09
CA TYR A 278 -10.87 24.50 -0.12
C TYR A 278 -9.44 24.10 0.21
N MET A 279 -9.19 23.79 1.48
CA MET A 279 -7.87 23.36 1.94
C MET A 279 -7.68 21.87 1.72
N VAL A 280 -6.55 21.48 1.16
CA VAL A 280 -6.25 20.08 0.86
C VAL A 280 -4.77 19.78 0.99
N TRP A 281 -4.46 18.54 1.38
CA TRP A 281 -3.09 18.04 1.36
C TRP A 281 -2.69 17.68 -0.06
N THR A 282 -1.57 18.24 -0.51
CA THR A 282 -0.98 17.95 -1.81
C THR A 282 0.44 17.46 -1.64
N GLN A 283 0.93 16.74 -2.63
CA GLN A 283 2.27 16.20 -2.71
C GLN A 283 2.89 16.62 -4.04
N GLY A 284 4.14 17.06 -4.00
CA GLY A 284 4.98 17.18 -5.20
C GLY A 284 6.04 16.08 -5.26
N PRO A 285 6.82 16.02 -6.35
CA PRO A 285 7.82 14.98 -6.55
C PRO A 285 9.20 15.26 -5.95
N ILE A 286 9.41 16.41 -5.30
CA ILE A 286 10.75 16.88 -4.93
C ILE A 286 11.12 16.43 -3.51
N LEU A 287 11.84 15.32 -3.40
CA LEU A 287 12.34 14.85 -2.12
C LEU A 287 13.57 15.64 -1.65
N LYS A 288 13.66 15.86 -0.33
CA LYS A 288 14.73 16.65 0.29
C LYS A 288 15.11 16.19 1.70
N PHE A 289 15.47 14.93 1.85
CA PHE A 289 16.12 14.46 3.09
C PHE A 289 17.45 15.19 3.28
N LYS A 290 17.73 15.61 4.52
CA LYS A 290 18.84 16.51 4.84
C LYS A 290 19.67 15.99 6.01
N MET A 291 20.87 16.56 6.18
CA MET A 291 21.76 16.23 7.29
C MET A 291 21.05 16.34 8.65
N GLY A 292 21.25 15.33 9.49
CA GLY A 292 20.66 15.22 10.83
C GLY A 292 19.31 14.51 10.87
N ASP A 293 18.68 14.26 9.73
CA ASP A 293 17.47 13.44 9.66
C ASP A 293 17.77 12.01 10.15
N ASN A 294 16.90 11.49 11.02
CA ASN A 294 17.10 10.20 11.69
C ASN A 294 15.83 9.34 11.60
N PHE A 295 16.01 8.07 11.25
CA PHE A 295 14.94 7.12 11.01
C PHE A 295 15.24 5.79 11.72
N SER A 296 14.48 5.48 12.77
CA SER A 296 14.55 4.18 13.43
C SER A 296 13.63 3.17 12.74
N ALA A 297 14.12 1.96 12.50
CA ALA A 297 13.29 0.87 12.00
C ALA A 297 12.20 0.49 13.03
N LYS A 298 11.07 -0.03 12.55
CA LYS A 298 9.97 -0.45 13.44
C LYS A 298 10.30 -1.65 14.31
N ASN A 299 11.18 -2.53 13.84
CA ASN A 299 11.75 -3.61 14.66
C ASN A 299 12.72 -3.09 15.75
N SER A 300 13.03 -1.79 15.76
CA SER A 300 13.93 -1.12 16.71
C SER A 300 15.37 -1.66 16.76
N ASN A 301 15.79 -2.43 15.75
CA ASN A 301 17.14 -3.02 15.72
C ASN A 301 18.12 -2.18 14.92
N ILE A 302 17.64 -1.34 14.00
CA ILE A 302 18.50 -0.50 13.17
C ILE A 302 18.01 0.95 13.14
N THR A 303 18.92 1.87 12.87
CA THR A 303 18.63 3.30 12.70
C THR A 303 19.51 3.87 11.60
N LEU A 304 18.90 4.73 10.76
CA LEU A 304 19.58 5.49 9.73
C LEU A 304 19.75 6.94 10.18
N GLN A 305 20.92 7.52 9.93
CA GLN A 305 21.16 8.94 10.14
C GLN A 305 21.76 9.56 8.89
N VAL A 306 21.03 10.51 8.29
CA VAL A 306 21.50 11.25 7.12
C VAL A 306 22.65 12.17 7.53
N GLN A 307 23.78 12.02 6.83
CA GLN A 307 25.01 12.79 7.01
C GLN A 307 25.12 13.92 5.98
N PHE A 308 24.57 13.70 4.78
CA PHE A 308 24.49 14.71 3.72
C PHE A 308 23.25 14.44 2.86
N GLY A 309 22.65 15.51 2.35
CA GLY A 309 21.49 15.40 1.48
C GLY A 309 21.41 16.58 0.53
N ASP A 310 21.45 16.29 -0.77
CA ASP A 310 21.13 17.23 -1.84
C ASP A 310 19.74 16.92 -2.40
N GLN A 311 18.92 17.96 -2.54
CA GLN A 311 17.51 17.81 -2.88
C GLN A 311 17.32 17.44 -4.35
N MET A 312 16.17 16.83 -4.66
CA MET A 312 15.75 16.65 -6.03
C MET A 312 15.50 18.00 -6.72
N GLY A 313 15.59 18.03 -8.04
CA GLY A 313 15.30 19.22 -8.84
C GLY A 313 14.99 18.88 -10.28
N TRP A 314 14.25 19.75 -10.96
CA TRP A 314 14.09 19.64 -12.40
C TRP A 314 15.20 20.41 -13.10
N ASP A 315 16.04 19.70 -13.85
CA ASP A 315 17.03 20.31 -14.72
C ASP A 315 16.33 20.71 -16.03
N ARG A 316 16.18 22.02 -16.23
CA ARG A 316 15.50 22.57 -17.42
C ARG A 316 16.32 22.40 -18.69
N ASP A 317 17.64 22.43 -18.56
CA ASP A 317 18.55 22.41 -19.70
C ASP A 317 18.66 20.99 -20.26
N LYS A 318 18.70 20.00 -19.37
CA LYS A 318 18.68 18.58 -19.72
C LYS A 318 17.29 18.00 -19.89
N ASN A 319 16.26 18.73 -19.48
CA ASN A 319 14.87 18.29 -19.49
C ASN A 319 14.71 16.93 -18.76
N GLU A 320 15.37 16.80 -17.60
CA GLU A 320 15.39 15.59 -16.80
C GLU A 320 15.26 15.90 -15.30
N MET A 321 14.86 14.88 -14.52
CA MET A 321 14.81 14.99 -13.07
C MET A 321 16.18 14.71 -12.48
N TYR A 322 16.80 15.73 -11.86
CA TYR A 322 17.91 15.52 -10.96
C TYR A 322 17.40 14.84 -9.69
N LEU A 323 17.88 13.63 -9.42
CA LEU A 323 17.40 12.78 -8.32
C LEU A 323 17.99 13.14 -6.96
N GLY A 324 18.84 14.16 -6.89
CA GLY A 324 19.56 14.51 -5.66
C GLY A 324 20.52 13.41 -5.21
N SER A 325 21.04 13.56 -4.00
CA SER A 325 21.88 12.55 -3.35
C SER A 325 21.64 12.53 -1.85
N VAL A 326 21.84 11.37 -1.25
CA VAL A 326 21.75 11.15 0.20
C VAL A 326 22.93 10.29 0.62
N VAL A 327 23.70 10.77 1.60
CA VAL A 327 24.70 9.98 2.31
C VAL A 327 24.20 9.75 3.72
N PHE A 328 24.19 8.51 4.18
CA PHE A 328 23.68 8.15 5.50
C PHE A 328 24.52 7.08 6.19
N ASP A 329 24.49 7.11 7.52
CA ASP A 329 25.10 6.10 8.39
C ASP A 329 24.02 5.11 8.85
N LEU A 330 24.35 3.82 8.77
CA LEU A 330 23.57 2.73 9.34
C LEU A 330 24.13 2.36 10.73
N PHE A 331 23.25 2.34 11.72
CA PHE A 331 23.54 1.90 13.08
C PHE A 331 22.70 0.69 13.45
N GLU A 332 23.31 -0.28 14.12
CA GLU A 332 22.61 -1.36 14.81
C GLU A 332 22.45 -0.99 16.29
N ILE A 333 21.30 -1.32 16.88
CA ILE A 333 21.00 -1.08 18.29
C ILE A 333 21.16 -2.38 19.06
N ILE A 334 22.24 -2.50 19.83
CA ILE A 334 22.48 -3.65 20.72
C ILE A 334 22.52 -3.14 22.15
N ASN A 335 21.68 -3.69 23.03
CA ASN A 335 21.62 -3.29 24.45
C ASN A 335 21.46 -1.77 24.66
N LYS A 336 20.58 -1.14 23.86
CA LYS A 336 20.34 0.32 23.84
C LYS A 336 21.55 1.17 23.44
N LYS A 337 22.60 0.57 22.89
CA LYS A 337 23.76 1.28 22.34
C LYS A 337 23.72 1.24 20.82
N TYR A 338 23.99 2.37 20.20
CA TYR A 338 24.12 2.51 18.76
C TYR A 338 25.53 2.10 18.32
N ILE A 339 25.61 1.06 17.50
CA ILE A 339 26.86 0.55 16.94
C ILE A 339 26.86 0.90 15.45
N TYR A 340 27.79 1.75 15.05
CA TYR A 340 27.98 2.08 13.64
C TYR A 340 28.32 0.82 12.85
N LYS A 341 27.67 0.65 11.70
CA LYS A 341 27.94 -0.46 10.78
C LYS A 341 28.63 0.02 9.53
N GLN A 342 27.98 0.90 8.78
CA GLN A 342 28.41 1.24 7.43
C GLN A 342 27.81 2.58 7.00
N ARG A 343 28.51 3.29 6.12
CA ARG A 343 28.04 4.49 5.43
C ARG A 343 27.69 4.13 4.00
N TYR A 344 26.58 4.68 3.53
CA TYR A 344 26.06 4.46 2.18
C TYR A 344 25.77 5.78 1.49
N GLN A 345 25.82 5.75 0.16
CA GLN A 345 25.37 6.80 -0.72
C GLN A 345 24.34 6.24 -1.71
N CYS A 346 23.29 7.02 -1.96
CA CYS A 346 22.21 6.73 -2.90
C CYS A 346 21.57 8.05 -3.37
N ASN A 347 20.61 7.99 -4.28
CA ASN A 347 19.77 9.14 -4.61
C ASN A 347 18.55 9.27 -3.67
N GLN A 348 17.81 10.38 -3.74
CA GLN A 348 16.68 10.62 -2.82
C GLN A 348 15.52 9.61 -3.00
N MET A 349 15.32 9.08 -4.22
CA MET A 349 14.27 8.09 -4.50
C MET A 349 14.64 6.72 -3.91
N GLU A 350 15.88 6.29 -4.10
CA GLU A 350 16.42 5.07 -3.49
C GLU A 350 16.37 5.16 -1.95
N PHE A 351 16.72 6.30 -1.37
CA PHE A 351 16.60 6.49 0.07
C PHE A 351 15.15 6.40 0.55
N LEU A 352 14.19 7.00 -0.16
CA LEU A 352 12.78 6.84 0.17
C LEU A 352 12.32 5.38 0.06
N GLU A 353 12.76 4.67 -0.96
CA GLU A 353 12.44 3.25 -1.14
C GLU A 353 13.02 2.39 -0.01
N LEU A 354 14.22 2.68 0.47
CA LEU A 354 14.81 2.09 1.67
C LEU A 354 13.92 2.36 2.90
N LEU A 355 13.40 3.58 3.06
CA LEU A 355 12.51 3.89 4.18
C LEU A 355 11.19 3.11 4.12
N ILE A 356 10.66 2.88 2.92
CA ILE A 356 9.39 2.18 2.71
C ILE A 356 9.55 0.68 2.91
N ASN A 357 10.52 0.07 2.23
CA ASN A 357 10.61 -1.38 2.15
C ASN A 357 11.66 -1.98 3.10
N GLY A 358 12.57 -1.16 3.63
CA GLY A 358 13.71 -1.62 4.40
C GLY A 358 14.64 -2.49 3.54
N ASP A 359 14.62 -3.78 3.84
CA ASP A 359 15.59 -4.79 3.37
C ASP A 359 15.35 -5.26 1.92
N SER A 360 14.43 -4.64 1.17
CA SER A 360 14.18 -5.01 -0.23
C SER A 360 15.12 -4.32 -1.22
N ILE A 361 15.68 -3.17 -0.85
CA ILE A 361 16.88 -2.69 -1.53
C ILE A 361 17.98 -3.54 -0.95
N ASP A 362 18.56 -4.37 -1.80
CA ASP A 362 19.79 -5.05 -1.46
C ASP A 362 20.80 -3.95 -1.09
N ILE A 363 20.99 -3.70 0.20
CA ILE A 363 21.82 -2.60 0.71
C ILE A 363 23.25 -2.75 0.16
N GLU A 364 23.62 -3.95 -0.28
CA GLU A 364 24.86 -4.22 -0.98
C GLU A 364 24.96 -3.56 -2.37
N GLN A 365 23.83 -3.24 -3.01
CA GLN A 365 23.77 -2.48 -4.26
C GLN A 365 23.98 -0.98 -4.04
N LEU A 366 23.79 -0.47 -2.83
CA LEU A 366 24.08 0.92 -2.50
C LEU A 366 25.59 1.14 -2.45
N THR A 367 26.03 2.33 -2.88
CA THR A 367 27.45 2.67 -2.85
C THR A 367 27.95 2.77 -1.41
N LYS A 368 28.79 1.81 -1.01
CA LYS A 368 29.46 1.81 0.30
C LYS A 368 30.57 2.85 0.29
N LEU A 369 30.60 3.71 1.31
CA LEU A 369 31.67 4.68 1.51
C LEU A 369 32.51 4.30 2.72
N SER A 370 33.83 4.53 2.66
CA SER A 370 34.65 4.46 3.86
C SER A 370 34.45 5.71 4.71
N ARG A 371 34.60 5.61 6.03
CA ARG A 371 34.41 6.75 6.93
C ARG A 371 35.47 7.85 6.74
N SER A 372 36.59 7.51 6.09
CA SER A 372 37.74 8.38 5.81
C SER A 372 37.61 9.23 4.53
N GLU A 373 36.59 9.01 3.69
CA GLU A 373 36.50 9.63 2.36
C GLU A 373 35.74 10.97 2.30
N ILE A 374 35.38 11.59 3.43
CA ILE A 374 34.77 12.93 3.39
C ILE A 374 35.86 13.98 3.58
N ILE A 375 36.43 14.42 2.44
CA ILE A 375 37.01 15.75 2.31
C ILE A 375 35.85 16.73 2.36
N THR A 376 35.93 17.65 3.33
CA THR A 376 35.03 18.80 3.58
C THR A 376 34.75 19.64 2.36
#